data_AF-A0A2H5XCB8-F1
#
_entry.id   AF-A0A2H5XCB8-F1
#
_cell.length_a   1.000
_cell.length_b   1.000
_cell.length_c   1.000
_cell.angle_alpha   90.00
_cell.angle_beta   90.00
_cell.angle_gamma   90.00
#
_symmetry.space_group_name_H-M   'P 1'
#
loop_
_entity.id
_entity.type
_entity.pdbx_description
1 polymer ?
#
loop_
_entity_poly.entity_id
_entity_poly.type
_entity_poly.pdbx_seq_one_letter_code
_entity_poly.pdbx_strand_id
1 'polypeptide(L)'
;MSDECFRWRTALHEWLDGTADAELAALVRAHWRTCPDCQRLAAEWQTVAELLAEMLPAPAPSAFERRWRQRRQAIAASSVSWHGIAAAWAMTLIGLISLTVWFGWSLTGVMRNLSHWWRLAEGVPTLPAELFRNLWNWLTRWV
;
A
#
# COMPACT_ATOMS: atom_id res chain seq x y z
N MET A 1 -2.86 31.36 2.65
CA MET A 1 -3.90 30.30 2.71
C MET A 1 -4.68 30.35 1.41
N SER A 2 -4.67 29.27 0.62
CA SER A 2 -5.36 29.23 -0.69
C SER A 2 -6.85 28.92 -0.53
N ASP A 3 -7.67 29.33 -1.51
CA ASP A 3 -9.11 29.01 -1.56
C ASP A 3 -9.36 27.49 -1.53
N GLU A 4 -8.42 26.71 -2.05
CA GLU A 4 -8.48 25.25 -2.02
C GLU A 4 -8.35 24.70 -0.59
N CYS A 5 -7.42 25.23 0.22
CA CYS A 5 -7.28 24.85 1.64
C CYS A 5 -8.55 25.18 2.44
N PHE A 6 -9.21 26.29 2.12
CA PHE A 6 -10.46 26.67 2.76
C PHE A 6 -11.57 25.64 2.48
N ARG A 7 -11.71 25.17 1.23
CA ARG A 7 -12.67 24.11 0.88
C ARG A 7 -12.37 22.80 1.60
N TRP A 8 -11.10 22.40 1.67
CA TRP A 8 -10.71 21.16 2.36
C TRP A 8 -10.91 21.23 3.87
N ARG A 9 -10.83 22.42 4.47
CA ARG A 9 -11.15 22.62 5.89
C ARG A 9 -12.63 22.38 6.22
N THR A 10 -13.55 22.62 5.29
CA THR A 10 -14.95 22.26 5.49
C THR A 10 -15.14 20.74 5.44
N ALA A 11 -14.50 20.07 4.47
CA ALA A 11 -14.51 18.61 4.33
C ALA A 11 -13.75 17.87 5.45
N LEU A 12 -12.89 18.58 6.17
CA LEU A 12 -12.10 18.05 7.28
C LEU A 12 -12.97 17.47 8.40
N HIS A 13 -14.02 18.21 8.79
CA HIS A 13 -14.88 17.78 9.89
C HIS A 13 -15.59 16.48 9.56
N GLU A 14 -16.15 16.37 8.34
CA GLU A 14 -16.78 15.14 7.87
C GLU A 14 -15.80 13.95 7.88
N TRP A 15 -14.54 14.20 7.53
CA TRP A 15 -13.51 13.16 7.57
C TRP A 15 -13.13 12.76 8.99
N LEU A 16 -12.95 13.73 9.90
CA LEU A 16 -12.60 13.47 11.31
C LEU A 16 -13.73 12.75 12.05
N ASP A 17 -14.98 13.10 11.74
CA ASP A 17 -16.17 12.50 12.33
C ASP A 17 -16.50 11.13 11.71
N GLY A 18 -15.78 10.72 10.66
CA GLY A 18 -15.97 9.45 9.96
C GLY A 18 -17.24 9.40 9.11
N THR A 19 -17.83 10.56 8.78
CA THR A 19 -19.04 10.70 7.96
C THR A 19 -18.73 10.96 6.49
N ALA A 20 -17.48 11.26 6.15
CA ALA A 20 -17.03 11.39 4.77
C ALA A 20 -17.19 10.07 4.00
N ASP A 21 -17.70 10.16 2.77
CA ASP A 21 -17.72 9.02 1.86
C ASP A 21 -16.29 8.60 1.44
N ALA A 22 -16.18 7.44 0.79
CA ALA A 22 -14.88 6.86 0.42
C ALA A 22 -14.09 7.75 -0.56
N GLU A 23 -14.79 8.49 -1.42
CA GLU A 23 -14.18 9.37 -2.42
C GLU A 23 -13.62 10.63 -1.75
N LEU A 24 -14.44 11.31 -0.95
CA LEU A 24 -14.06 12.48 -0.17
C LEU A 24 -12.91 12.16 0.78
N ALA A 25 -12.97 11.01 1.48
CA ALA A 25 -11.90 10.57 2.35
C ALA A 25 -10.59 10.30 1.61
N ALA A 26 -10.64 9.85 0.34
CA ALA A 26 -9.44 9.70 -0.48
C ALA A 26 -8.87 11.06 -0.91
N LEU A 27 -9.73 11.98 -1.33
CA LEU A 27 -9.32 13.32 -1.76
C LEU A 27 -8.74 14.17 -0.63
N VAL A 28 -9.38 14.16 0.55
CA VAL A 28 -8.88 14.84 1.75
C VAL A 28 -7.49 14.30 2.14
N ARG A 29 -7.30 12.96 2.13
CA ARG A 29 -6.00 12.33 2.40
C ARG A 29 -4.95 12.70 1.36
N ALA A 30 -5.31 12.83 0.09
CA ALA A 30 -4.38 13.21 -0.96
C ALA A 30 -3.89 14.65 -0.76
N HIS A 31 -4.79 15.61 -0.56
CA HIS A 31 -4.45 17.01 -0.34
C HIS A 31 -3.57 17.20 0.90
N TRP A 32 -3.90 16.50 2.00
CA TRP A 32 -3.13 16.59 3.24
C TRP A 32 -1.71 16.07 3.16
N ARG A 33 -1.43 15.07 2.32
CA ARG A 33 -0.05 14.60 2.15
C ARG A 33 0.84 15.66 1.51
N THR A 34 0.26 16.62 0.79
CA THR A 34 1.00 17.59 -0.03
C THR A 34 0.91 19.02 0.49
N CYS A 35 -0.07 19.36 1.31
CA CYS A 35 -0.31 20.74 1.77
C CYS A 35 0.23 20.97 3.21
N PRO A 36 1.27 21.80 3.41
CA PRO A 36 1.84 22.08 4.73
C PRO A 36 0.86 22.77 5.70
N ASP A 37 0.02 23.68 5.20
CA ASP A 37 -0.96 24.38 6.03
C ASP A 37 -1.99 23.41 6.60
N CYS A 38 -2.50 22.50 5.76
CA CYS A 38 -3.49 21.53 6.18
C CYS A 38 -2.88 20.41 7.05
N GLN A 39 -1.58 20.10 6.90
CA GLN A 39 -0.86 19.22 7.83
C GLN A 39 -0.74 19.83 9.23
N ARG A 40 -0.39 21.12 9.31
CA ARG A 40 -0.33 21.84 10.58
C ARG A 40 -1.69 21.85 11.27
N LEU A 41 -2.76 22.14 10.54
CA LEU A 41 -4.11 22.10 11.08
C LEU A 41 -4.49 20.70 11.60
N ALA A 42 -4.15 19.64 10.86
CA ALA A 42 -4.40 18.27 11.30
C ALA A 42 -3.64 17.93 12.60
N ALA A 43 -2.40 18.39 12.73
CA ALA A 43 -1.59 18.21 13.94
C ALA A 43 -2.19 18.97 15.15
N GLU A 44 -2.76 20.16 14.94
CA GLU A 44 -3.48 20.90 15.98
C GLU A 44 -4.70 20.11 16.47
N TRP A 45 -5.50 19.56 15.55
CA TRP A 45 -6.64 18.70 15.89
C TRP A 45 -6.23 17.41 16.60
N GLN A 46 -5.12 16.79 16.18
CA GLN A 46 -4.58 15.60 16.82
C GLN A 46 -4.18 15.88 18.28
N THR A 47 -3.55 17.03 18.52
CA THR A 47 -3.21 17.49 19.89
C THR A 47 -4.46 17.61 20.76
N VAL A 48 -5.54 18.20 20.23
CA VAL A 48 -6.82 18.32 20.96
C VAL A 48 -7.43 16.95 21.24
N ALA A 49 -7.40 16.02 20.27
CA ALA A 49 -7.90 14.66 20.44
C ALA A 49 -7.13 13.89 21.52
N GLU A 50 -5.81 14.05 21.58
CA GLU A 50 -4.95 13.44 22.60
C GLU A 50 -5.25 13.98 24.00
N LEU A 51 -5.39 15.30 24.15
CA LEU A 51 -5.79 15.92 25.42
C LEU A 51 -7.17 15.44 25.88
N LEU A 52 -8.13 15.31 24.96
CA LEU A 52 -9.46 14.76 25.26
C LEU A 52 -9.39 13.29 25.67
N ALA A 53 -8.57 12.49 24.98
CA ALA A 53 -8.39 11.08 25.29
C ALA A 53 -7.76 10.86 26.68
N GLU A 54 -6.82 11.73 27.08
CA GLU A 54 -6.21 11.69 28.42
C GLU A 54 -7.21 12.00 29.54
N MET A 55 -8.13 12.94 29.30
CA MET A 55 -9.18 13.30 30.27
C MET A 55 -10.28 12.24 30.41
N LEU A 56 -10.45 11.36 29.43
CA LEU A 56 -11.50 10.33 29.39
C LEU A 56 -10.88 8.93 29.33
N PRO A 57 -10.19 8.46 30.40
CA PRO A 57 -9.58 7.15 30.40
C PRO A 57 -10.67 6.06 30.36
N ALA A 58 -10.87 5.48 29.19
CA ALA A 58 -11.70 4.30 29.03
C ALA A 58 -10.86 3.05 29.38
N PRO A 59 -11.24 2.26 30.41
CA PRO A 59 -10.51 1.05 30.73
C PRO A 59 -10.61 0.05 29.58
N ALA A 60 -9.46 -0.48 29.14
CA ALA A 60 -9.45 -1.52 28.14
C ALA A 60 -10.19 -2.78 28.68
N PRO A 61 -11.00 -3.48 27.85
CA PRO A 61 -11.63 -4.72 28.26
C PRO A 61 -10.58 -5.73 28.75
N SER A 62 -10.89 -6.52 29.78
CA SER A 62 -9.94 -7.47 30.40
C SER A 62 -9.29 -8.47 29.43
N ALA A 63 -9.98 -8.81 28.33
CA ALA A 63 -9.48 -9.69 27.28
C ALA A 63 -8.77 -8.97 26.11
N PHE A 64 -8.70 -7.64 26.11
CA PHE A 64 -8.13 -6.84 25.03
C PHE A 64 -6.67 -7.23 24.77
N GLU A 65 -5.84 -7.22 25.81
CA GLU A 65 -4.41 -7.47 25.69
C GLU A 65 -4.11 -8.90 25.20
N ARG A 66 -4.91 -9.88 25.64
CA ARG A 66 -4.81 -11.27 25.17
C ARG A 66 -5.16 -11.37 23.68
N ARG A 67 -6.28 -10.76 23.24
CA ARG A 67 -6.70 -10.75 21.83
C ARG A 67 -5.71 -10.01 20.94
N TRP A 68 -5.18 -8.89 21.41
CA TRP A 68 -4.19 -8.11 20.69
C TRP A 68 -2.89 -8.90 20.49
N ARG A 69 -2.36 -9.52 21.54
CA ARG A 69 -1.18 -10.40 21.45
C ARG A 69 -1.41 -11.57 20.51
N GLN A 70 -2.57 -12.23 20.61
CA GLN A 70 -2.91 -13.35 19.72
C GLN A 70 -2.98 -12.91 18.25
N ARG A 71 -3.58 -11.74 17.95
CA ARG A 71 -3.59 -11.19 16.59
C ARG A 71 -2.19 -10.87 16.09
N ARG A 72 -1.36 -10.21 16.90
CA ARG A 72 0.04 -9.92 16.53
C ARG A 72 0.84 -11.19 16.30
N GLN A 73 0.65 -12.21 17.12
CA GLN A 73 1.28 -13.51 16.94
C GLN A 73 0.76 -14.21 15.69
N ALA A 74 -0.53 -14.14 15.37
CA ALA A 74 -1.06 -14.72 14.12
C ALA A 74 -0.48 -14.04 12.88
N ILE A 75 -0.33 -12.71 12.91
CA ILE A 75 0.32 -11.94 11.83
C ILE A 75 1.82 -12.22 11.76
N ALA A 76 2.50 -12.35 12.90
CA ALA A 76 3.92 -12.69 12.93
C ALA A 76 4.19 -14.17 12.58
N ALA A 77 3.24 -15.05 12.86
CA ALA A 77 3.29 -16.48 12.59
C ALA A 77 2.82 -16.84 11.17
N SER A 78 2.26 -15.89 10.40
CA SER A 78 2.26 -15.98 8.94
C SER A 78 3.66 -15.71 8.41
N SER A 79 4.65 -16.42 8.94
CA SER A 79 5.96 -16.51 8.35
C SER A 79 5.79 -17.35 7.09
N VAL A 80 5.79 -16.67 5.95
CA VAL A 80 6.00 -17.34 4.68
C VAL A 80 7.32 -18.10 4.84
N SER A 81 7.24 -19.43 4.89
CA SER A 81 8.42 -20.24 5.15
C SER A 81 9.42 -19.99 4.03
N TRP A 82 10.69 -19.80 4.38
CA TRP A 82 11.75 -19.57 3.39
C TRP A 82 11.81 -20.72 2.36
N HIS A 83 11.48 -21.93 2.80
CA HIS A 83 11.31 -23.10 1.96
C HIS A 83 10.16 -22.94 0.93
N GLY A 84 9.04 -22.35 1.31
CA GLY A 84 7.92 -22.07 0.40
C GLY A 84 8.30 -21.04 -0.67
N ILE A 85 9.02 -19.98 -0.28
CA ILE A 85 9.54 -18.98 -1.22
C ILE A 85 10.55 -19.62 -2.18
N ALA A 86 11.51 -20.38 -1.65
CA ALA A 86 12.52 -21.07 -2.45
C ALA A 86 11.90 -22.06 -3.44
N ALA A 87 10.89 -22.84 -3.00
CA ALA A 87 10.18 -23.78 -3.86
C ALA A 87 9.40 -23.05 -4.98
N ALA A 88 8.71 -21.95 -4.67
CA ALA A 88 8.00 -21.16 -5.67
C ALA A 88 8.95 -20.58 -6.72
N TRP A 89 10.10 -20.04 -6.31
CA TRP A 89 11.13 -19.56 -7.23
C TRP A 89 11.74 -20.69 -8.07
N ALA A 90 12.02 -21.84 -7.47
CA ALA A 90 12.54 -23.01 -8.19
C ALA A 90 11.57 -23.47 -9.28
N MET A 91 10.28 -23.59 -8.98
CA MET A 91 9.26 -23.94 -9.98
C MET A 91 9.16 -22.91 -11.10
N THR A 92 9.26 -21.61 -10.77
CA THR A 92 9.24 -20.52 -11.75
C THR A 92 10.44 -20.61 -12.71
N LEU A 93 11.64 -20.85 -12.17
CA LEU A 93 12.85 -21.03 -12.97
C LEU A 93 12.79 -22.29 -13.84
N ILE A 94 12.31 -23.40 -13.29
CA ILE A 94 12.12 -24.65 -14.04
C ILE A 94 11.15 -24.41 -15.20
N GLY A 95 10.00 -23.79 -14.95
CA GLY A 95 9.03 -23.47 -15.99
C GLY A 95 9.61 -22.58 -17.10
N LEU A 96 10.39 -21.55 -16.72
CA LEU A 96 11.06 -20.66 -17.68
C LEU A 96 12.08 -21.42 -18.54
N ILE A 97 12.88 -22.31 -17.94
CA ILE A 97 13.86 -23.15 -18.64
C ILE A 97 13.15 -24.14 -19.57
N SER A 98 12.07 -24.78 -19.10
CA SER A 98 11.29 -25.70 -19.94
C SER A 98 10.69 -25.00 -21.15
N LEU A 99 10.19 -23.76 -20.98
CA LEU A 99 9.70 -22.92 -22.07
C LEU A 99 10.79 -22.57 -23.09
N THR A 100 12.00 -22.20 -22.66
CA THR A 100 13.08 -21.84 -23.59
C THR A 100 13.57 -23.05 -24.38
N VAL A 101 13.67 -24.22 -23.73
CA VAL A 101 14.02 -25.48 -24.40
C VAL A 101 12.94 -25.90 -25.41
N TRP A 102 11.65 -25.82 -25.03
CA TRP A 102 10.54 -26.24 -25.89
C TRP A 102 10.43 -25.40 -27.16
N PHE A 103 10.64 -24.08 -27.05
CA PHE A 103 10.61 -23.17 -28.20
C PHE A 103 11.90 -23.15 -29.02
N GLY A 104 12.89 -23.99 -28.70
CA GLY A 104 14.17 -24.04 -29.41
C GLY A 104 14.98 -22.75 -29.30
N TRP A 105 14.65 -21.91 -28.31
CA TRP A 105 15.38 -20.67 -28.07
C TRP A 105 16.68 -21.01 -27.35
N SER A 106 17.82 -20.85 -28.05
CA SER A 106 19.12 -21.04 -27.42
C SER A 106 19.30 -20.05 -26.26
N LEU A 107 19.94 -20.50 -25.17
CA LEU A 107 20.30 -19.64 -24.03
C LEU A 107 21.07 -18.37 -24.48
N THR A 108 21.84 -18.49 -25.56
CA THR A 108 22.54 -17.37 -26.21
C THR A 108 21.60 -16.38 -26.90
N GLY A 109 20.50 -16.84 -27.51
CA GLY A 109 19.45 -16.00 -28.08
C GLY A 109 18.65 -15.26 -27.00
N VAL A 110 18.34 -15.96 -25.89
CA VAL A 110 17.68 -15.36 -24.73
C VAL A 110 18.57 -14.29 -24.09
N MET A 111 19.85 -14.56 -23.83
CA MET A 111 20.80 -13.57 -23.28
C MET A 111 20.96 -12.35 -24.20
N ARG A 112 21.01 -12.56 -25.52
CA ARG A 112 21.10 -11.45 -26.48
C ARG A 112 19.83 -10.60 -26.45
N ASN A 113 18.66 -11.22 -26.44
CA ASN A 113 17.39 -10.49 -26.29
C ASN A 113 17.29 -9.83 -24.91
N LEU A 114 17.71 -10.47 -23.82
CA LEU A 114 17.68 -9.90 -22.47
C LEU A 114 18.46 -8.59 -22.40
N SER A 115 19.63 -8.53 -23.08
CA SER A 115 20.42 -7.30 -23.19
C SER A 115 19.73 -6.19 -23.99
N HIS A 116 18.92 -6.55 -25.00
CA HIS A 116 18.08 -5.61 -25.74
C HIS A 116 16.87 -5.16 -24.92
N TRP A 117 16.20 -6.08 -24.21
CA TRP A 117 15.11 -5.80 -23.27
C TRP A 117 15.58 -4.93 -22.11
N TRP A 118 16.80 -5.10 -21.61
CA TRP A 118 17.38 -4.29 -20.55
C TRP A 118 17.62 -2.84 -21.00
N ARG A 119 18.17 -2.64 -22.20
CA ARG A 119 18.30 -1.30 -22.79
C ARG A 119 16.93 -0.68 -23.13
N LEU A 120 15.95 -1.50 -23.51
CA LEU A 120 14.57 -1.05 -23.66
C LEU A 120 13.96 -0.68 -22.32
N ALA A 121 14.22 -1.40 -21.23
CA ALA A 121 13.70 -1.13 -19.89
C ALA A 121 14.25 0.18 -19.31
N GLU A 122 15.50 0.54 -19.62
CA GLU A 122 16.05 1.87 -19.32
C GLU A 122 15.34 3.00 -20.11
N GLY A 123 14.71 2.67 -21.23
CA GLY A 123 13.91 3.57 -22.06
C GLY A 123 12.39 3.42 -21.91
N VAL A 124 11.90 2.48 -21.10
CA VAL A 124 10.47 2.33 -20.82
C VAL A 124 10.09 3.49 -19.91
N PRO A 125 9.22 4.42 -20.34
CA PRO A 125 8.68 5.39 -19.42
C PRO A 125 8.01 4.61 -18.29
N THR A 126 8.35 4.99 -17.06
CA THR A 126 7.70 4.55 -15.82
C THR A 126 6.30 4.01 -16.10
N LEU A 127 6.06 2.72 -15.80
CA LEU A 127 4.74 2.09 -15.87
C LEU A 127 3.66 3.15 -15.55
N PRO A 128 2.78 3.52 -16.50
CA PRO A 128 1.88 4.64 -16.30
C PRO A 128 1.13 4.37 -15.01
N ALA A 129 1.18 5.32 -14.06
CA ALA A 129 0.67 5.13 -12.71
C ALA A 129 -0.78 4.59 -12.67
N GLU A 130 -1.54 4.87 -13.74
CA GLU A 130 -2.86 4.30 -14.06
C GLU A 130 -2.90 2.77 -14.08
N LEU A 131 -1.91 2.11 -14.70
CA LEU A 131 -1.86 0.66 -14.85
C LEU A 131 -1.57 -0.02 -13.51
N PHE A 132 -0.68 0.56 -12.71
CA PHE A 132 -0.43 0.12 -11.33
C PHE A 132 -1.66 0.32 -10.44
N ARG A 133 -2.36 1.46 -10.58
CA ARG A 133 -3.58 1.77 -9.82
C ARG A 133 -4.73 0.81 -10.16
N ASN A 134 -4.92 0.49 -11.45
CA ASN A 134 -5.91 -0.48 -11.90
C ASN A 134 -5.60 -1.89 -11.43
N LEU A 135 -4.34 -2.31 -11.48
CA LEU A 135 -3.92 -3.63 -10.99
C LEU A 135 -4.13 -3.75 -9.47
N TRP A 136 -3.81 -2.69 -8.73
CA TRP A 136 -3.99 -2.63 -7.28
C TRP A 136 -5.46 -2.70 -6.87
N ASN A 137 -6.33 -1.93 -7.53
CA ASN A 137 -7.78 -1.95 -7.30
C ASN A 137 -8.42 -3.29 -7.66
N TRP A 138 -7.89 -4.01 -8.65
CA TRP A 138 -8.35 -5.34 -9.01
C TRP A 138 -7.95 -6.38 -7.95
N LEU A 139 -6.72 -6.32 -7.45
CA LEU A 139 -6.21 -7.22 -6.40
C LEU A 139 -6.95 -7.04 -5.06
N THR A 140 -7.29 -5.81 -4.68
CA THR A 140 -8.00 -5.53 -3.42
C THR A 140 -9.50 -5.82 -3.46
N ARG A 141 -10.08 -6.14 -4.62
CA ARG A 141 -11.48 -6.58 -4.74
C ARG A 141 -11.73 -8.03 -4.32
N TRP A 142 -10.68 -8.85 -4.25
CA TRP A 142 -10.78 -10.28 -3.97
C TRP A 142 -10.22 -10.69 -2.59
N VAL A 143 -9.89 -9.70 -1.74
CA VAL A 143 -9.48 -9.86 -0.33
C VAL A 143 -10.52 -9.21 0.55
#